data_AF-A0A6I3NZ81-F1
#
_entry.id   AF-A0A6I3NZ81-F1
#
_cell.length_a   1.000
_cell.length_b   1.000
_cell.length_c   1.000
_cell.angle_alpha   90.00
_cell.angle_beta   90.00
_cell.angle_gamma   90.00
#
_symmetry.space_group_name_H-M   'P 1'
#
loop_
_entity.id
_entity.type
_entity.pdbx_description
1 polymer ?
#
loop_
_entity_poly.entity_id
_entity_poly.type
_entity_poly.pdbx_seq_one_letter_code
_entity_poly.pdbx_strand_id
1 'polypeptide(L)'
;MKRTLKLLALMLIFTSIGGCTVKPKEQMKQDKVNVSSSTKGDTEVLKQKQVNFLKKHESEITNYIKSNDPEVVRVKYDWDSVKVEDSGAFTESGFDIRLKVYGDNDKELNGYSFFIVPKPNVENPISIDSISGSNFP
;
A
#
# COMPACT_ATOMS: atom_id res chain seq x y z
N MET A 1 30.30 -12.79 -62.46
CA MET A 1 30.00 -14.21 -62.17
C MET A 1 31.23 -14.88 -61.59
N LYS A 2 31.07 -15.56 -60.45
CA LYS A 2 31.66 -16.87 -60.06
C LYS A 2 31.57 -17.00 -58.54
N ARG A 3 30.52 -17.71 -58.11
CA ARG A 3 30.30 -18.17 -56.74
C ARG A 3 31.18 -19.39 -56.50
N THR A 4 31.87 -19.46 -55.37
CA THR A 4 32.35 -20.72 -54.81
C THR A 4 32.19 -20.66 -53.29
N LEU A 5 31.06 -21.16 -52.82
CA LEU A 5 30.78 -21.43 -51.41
C LEU A 5 31.44 -22.77 -51.06
N LYS A 6 32.50 -22.76 -50.24
CA LYS A 6 33.04 -23.98 -49.63
C LYS A 6 32.51 -24.06 -48.20
N LEU A 7 31.53 -24.93 -47.99
CA LEU A 7 31.13 -25.42 -46.67
C LEU A 7 32.24 -26.34 -46.16
N LEU A 8 32.92 -25.96 -45.09
CA LEU A 8 33.75 -26.87 -44.30
C LEU A 8 33.28 -26.81 -42.85
N ALA A 9 32.61 -27.89 -42.45
CA ALA A 9 32.28 -28.17 -41.07
C ALA A 9 33.56 -28.41 -40.27
N LEU A 10 33.66 -27.80 -39.09
CA LEU A 10 34.54 -28.30 -38.05
C LEU A 10 33.91 -28.03 -36.68
N MET A 11 33.38 -29.10 -36.11
CA MET A 11 32.94 -29.18 -34.71
C MET A 11 34.13 -28.94 -33.80
N LEU A 12 34.07 -27.94 -32.94
CA LEU A 12 34.98 -27.77 -31.81
C LEU A 12 34.20 -27.97 -30.50
N ILE A 13 34.41 -29.15 -29.96
CA ILE A 13 34.07 -29.61 -28.62
C ILE A 13 34.71 -28.68 -27.57
N PHE A 14 33.90 -27.88 -26.89
CA PHE A 14 34.30 -27.19 -25.65
C PHE A 14 34.10 -28.14 -24.46
N THR A 15 35.14 -28.88 -24.12
CA THR A 15 35.27 -29.49 -22.80
C THR A 15 36.21 -28.62 -21.97
N SER A 16 35.66 -27.63 -21.27
CA SER A 16 36.36 -26.96 -20.16
C SER A 16 35.73 -27.41 -18.84
N ILE A 17 36.25 -28.51 -18.30
CA ILE A 17 36.13 -28.85 -16.88
C ILE A 17 37.26 -28.11 -16.17
N GLY A 18 36.91 -27.20 -15.26
CA GLY A 18 37.88 -26.42 -14.50
C GLY A 18 37.22 -25.43 -13.53
N GLY A 19 36.76 -25.95 -12.39
CA GLY A 19 36.70 -25.30 -11.08
C GLY A 19 36.20 -23.85 -10.98
N CYS A 20 34.92 -23.69 -10.65
CA CYS A 20 34.46 -22.58 -9.81
C CYS A 20 33.69 -23.19 -8.62
N THR A 21 34.37 -23.35 -7.48
CA THR A 21 33.71 -23.58 -6.20
C THR A 21 33.01 -22.29 -5.79
N VAL A 22 31.82 -22.07 -6.32
CA VAL A 22 30.84 -21.16 -5.72
C VAL A 22 30.14 -21.92 -4.61
N LYS A 23 30.49 -21.56 -3.37
CA LYS A 23 29.81 -22.00 -2.15
C LYS A 23 28.30 -21.81 -2.32
N PRO A 24 27.46 -22.85 -2.14
CA PRO A 24 26.03 -22.64 -2.03
C PRO A 24 25.75 -21.75 -0.83
N LYS A 25 25.05 -20.63 -1.10
CA LYS A 25 24.40 -19.78 -0.11
C LYS A 25 23.77 -20.67 0.97
N GLU A 26 24.19 -20.48 2.21
CA GLU A 26 23.39 -20.80 3.38
C GLU A 26 22.00 -20.20 3.13
N GLN A 27 21.03 -21.08 2.87
CA GLN A 27 19.64 -20.72 2.98
C GLN A 27 19.43 -20.38 4.46
N MET A 28 19.55 -19.09 4.76
CA MET A 28 18.90 -18.50 5.92
C MET A 28 17.42 -18.81 5.72
N LYS A 29 16.98 -19.89 6.38
CA LYS A 29 15.57 -20.09 6.68
C LYS A 29 15.19 -18.84 7.47
N GLN A 30 14.62 -17.85 6.78
CA GLN A 30 13.61 -17.03 7.41
C GLN A 30 12.58 -18.03 7.90
N ASP A 31 12.66 -18.34 9.19
CA ASP A 31 11.52 -18.79 9.96
C ASP A 31 10.48 -17.68 9.82
N LYS A 32 9.72 -17.75 8.72
CA LYS A 32 8.43 -17.12 8.60
C LYS A 32 7.52 -17.90 9.56
N VAL A 33 7.72 -17.69 10.86
CA VAL A 33 6.64 -17.85 11.84
C VAL A 33 5.71 -16.68 11.58
N ASN A 34 4.97 -16.76 10.48
CA ASN A 34 3.70 -16.06 10.38
C ASN A 34 2.62 -17.12 10.52
N VAL A 35 2.39 -17.53 11.77
CA VAL A 35 1.07 -17.97 12.20
C VAL A 35 0.65 -16.97 13.27
N SER A 36 0.29 -15.76 12.83
CA SER A 36 -0.61 -14.94 13.64
C SER A 36 -1.99 -15.57 13.53
N SER A 37 -2.26 -16.55 14.40
CA SER A 37 -3.63 -16.97 14.68
C SER A 37 -4.26 -15.89 15.57
N SER A 38 -4.56 -14.74 14.98
CA SER A 38 -5.23 -13.65 15.69
C SER A 38 -6.66 -14.10 16.04
N THR A 39 -7.05 -13.96 17.31
CA THR A 39 -8.42 -14.30 17.71
C THR A 39 -9.38 -13.20 17.27
N LYS A 40 -10.68 -13.49 17.16
CA LYS A 40 -11.69 -12.49 16.80
C LYS A 40 -11.61 -11.22 17.68
N GLY A 41 -11.31 -11.40 18.97
CA GLY A 41 -11.16 -10.28 19.91
C GLY A 41 -9.95 -9.39 19.61
N ASP A 42 -8.82 -9.99 19.22
CA ASP A 42 -7.60 -9.24 18.88
C ASP A 42 -7.83 -8.35 17.65
N THR A 43 -8.57 -8.85 16.67
CA THR A 43 -8.94 -8.09 15.46
C THR A 43 -9.87 -6.91 15.77
N GLU A 44 -10.85 -7.08 16.65
CA GLU A 44 -11.77 -5.99 17.04
C GLU A 44 -11.05 -4.90 17.83
N VAL A 45 -10.17 -5.27 18.78
CA VAL A 45 -9.34 -4.32 19.54
C VAL A 45 -8.41 -3.55 18.60
N LEU A 46 -7.80 -4.24 17.63
CA LEU A 46 -6.96 -3.60 16.61
C LEU A 46 -7.75 -2.59 15.76
N LYS A 47 -8.94 -2.98 15.29
CA LYS A 47 -9.81 -2.07 14.52
C LYS A 47 -10.18 -0.82 15.33
N GLN A 48 -10.50 -0.98 16.61
CA GLN A 48 -10.82 0.16 17.47
C GLN A 48 -9.63 1.10 17.65
N LYS A 49 -8.41 0.56 17.80
CA LYS A 49 -7.17 1.36 17.86
C LYS A 49 -6.97 2.16 16.56
N GLN A 50 -7.19 1.55 15.41
CA GLN A 50 -7.08 2.21 14.10
C GLN A 50 -8.10 3.35 13.93
N VAL A 51 -9.37 3.10 14.28
CA VAL A 51 -10.42 4.14 14.24
C VAL A 51 -10.10 5.29 15.21
N ASN A 52 -9.61 4.98 16.41
CA ASN A 52 -9.23 6.00 17.39
C ASN A 52 -8.04 6.84 16.91
N PHE A 53 -7.08 6.24 16.22
CA PHE A 53 -5.99 6.97 15.56
C PHE A 53 -6.56 7.98 14.55
N LEU A 54 -7.43 7.54 13.63
CA LEU A 54 -8.02 8.44 12.64
C LEU A 54 -8.84 9.58 13.28
N LYS A 55 -9.63 9.28 14.33
CA LYS A 55 -10.37 10.31 15.08
C LYS A 55 -9.45 11.34 15.74
N LYS A 56 -8.31 10.92 16.28
CA LYS A 56 -7.31 11.84 16.85
C LYS A 56 -6.75 12.79 15.79
N HIS A 57 -6.69 12.36 14.53
CA HIS A 57 -6.21 13.14 13.39
C HIS A 57 -7.35 13.75 12.55
N GLU A 58 -8.59 13.77 13.03
CA GLU A 58 -9.75 14.27 12.27
C GLU A 58 -9.56 15.71 11.79
N SER A 59 -8.95 16.58 12.61
CA SER A 59 -8.68 17.96 12.20
C SER A 59 -7.63 18.06 11.10
N GLU A 60 -6.59 17.22 11.13
CA GLU A 60 -5.55 17.19 10.10
C GLU A 60 -6.13 16.75 8.75
N ILE A 61 -6.92 15.68 8.76
CA ILE A 61 -7.61 15.15 7.57
C ILE A 61 -8.63 16.17 7.04
N THR A 62 -9.41 16.79 7.93
CA THR A 62 -10.40 17.81 7.54
C THR A 62 -9.72 19.04 6.94
N ASN A 63 -8.60 19.48 7.50
CA ASN A 63 -7.84 20.61 6.97
C ASN A 63 -7.28 20.28 5.58
N TYR A 64 -6.75 19.07 5.38
CA TYR A 64 -6.33 18.60 4.07
C TYR A 64 -7.47 18.65 3.05
N ILE A 65 -8.67 18.17 3.40
CA ILE A 65 -9.83 18.19 2.51
C ILE A 65 -10.17 19.64 2.13
N LYS A 66 -10.31 20.53 3.11
CA LYS A 66 -10.69 21.93 2.88
C LYS A 66 -9.63 22.73 2.12
N SER A 67 -8.35 22.43 2.31
CA SER A 67 -7.27 23.12 1.59
C SER A 67 -7.25 22.75 0.11
N ASN A 68 -7.70 21.55 -0.25
CA ASN A 68 -7.70 21.07 -1.63
C ASN A 68 -9.08 21.26 -2.30
N ASP A 69 -10.18 21.29 -1.55
CA ASP A 69 -11.53 21.60 -2.05
C ASP A 69 -12.18 22.70 -1.19
N PRO A 70 -11.99 23.98 -1.56
CA PRO A 70 -12.50 25.13 -0.80
C PRO A 70 -14.03 25.22 -0.75
N GLU A 71 -14.76 24.51 -1.61
CA GLU A 71 -16.23 24.45 -1.52
C GLU A 71 -16.69 23.64 -0.29
N VAL A 72 -15.81 22.82 0.30
CA VAL A 72 -16.14 22.00 1.47
C VAL A 72 -16.17 22.85 2.74
N VAL A 73 -17.37 22.97 3.32
CA VAL A 73 -17.60 23.64 4.61
C VAL A 73 -17.62 22.62 5.75
N ARG A 74 -18.17 21.42 5.52
CA ARG A 74 -18.29 20.36 6.52
C ARG A 74 -17.93 18.99 5.95
N VAL A 75 -17.28 18.18 6.78
CA VAL A 75 -16.95 16.77 6.51
C VAL A 75 -17.69 15.89 7.51
N LYS A 76 -18.25 14.77 7.05
CA LYS A 76 -18.85 13.73 7.88
C LYS A 76 -18.17 12.39 7.59
N TYR A 77 -17.51 11.84 8.60
CA TYR A 77 -16.79 10.58 8.53
C TYR A 77 -17.71 9.38 8.80
N ASP A 78 -17.62 8.35 7.95
CA ASP A 78 -18.19 7.03 8.23
C ASP A 78 -17.12 6.16 8.91
N TRP A 79 -17.00 6.30 10.23
CA TRP A 79 -15.98 5.58 11.01
C TRP A 79 -16.12 4.05 10.93
N ASP A 80 -17.33 3.55 10.67
CA ASP A 80 -17.59 2.12 10.55
C ASP A 80 -17.05 1.56 9.21
N SER A 81 -16.89 2.43 8.21
CA SER A 81 -16.29 2.07 6.91
C SER A 81 -14.78 1.87 6.93
N VAL A 82 -14.09 2.24 8.03
CA VAL A 82 -12.63 2.11 8.12
C VAL A 82 -12.23 0.65 7.91
N LYS A 83 -11.39 0.44 6.91
CA LYS A 83 -10.76 -0.84 6.58
C LYS A 83 -9.29 -0.62 6.24
N VAL A 84 -8.48 -1.65 6.48
CA VAL A 84 -7.10 -1.69 6.01
C VAL A 84 -7.09 -2.23 4.60
N GLU A 85 -6.46 -1.53 3.68
CA GLU A 85 -6.24 -1.97 2.30
C GLU A 85 -4.78 -1.77 1.89
N ASP A 86 -4.34 -2.58 0.93
CA ASP A 86 -3.07 -2.38 0.24
C ASP A 86 -3.32 -1.56 -1.02
N SER A 87 -2.52 -0.51 -1.24
CA SER A 87 -2.63 0.32 -2.44
C SER A 87 -2.04 -0.37 -3.70
N GLY A 88 -1.59 -1.63 -3.59
CA GLY A 88 -0.94 -2.40 -4.65
C GLY A 88 0.27 -3.21 -4.16
N ALA A 89 0.91 -3.97 -5.06
CA ALA A 89 1.95 -4.95 -4.71
C ALA A 89 3.26 -4.36 -4.13
N PHE A 90 3.46 -3.03 -4.21
CA PHE A 90 4.68 -2.34 -3.76
C PHE A 90 4.40 -1.08 -2.92
N THR A 91 3.18 -0.92 -2.42
CA THR A 91 2.78 0.26 -1.64
C THR A 91 2.45 -0.13 -0.20
N GLU A 92 2.60 0.82 0.71
CA GLU A 92 2.30 0.62 2.12
C GLU A 92 0.79 0.39 2.32
N SER A 93 0.44 -0.50 3.25
CA SER A 93 -0.95 -0.66 3.68
C SER A 93 -1.43 0.64 4.33
N GLY A 94 -2.68 0.99 4.10
CA GLY A 94 -3.29 2.21 4.61
C GLY A 94 -4.72 1.98 5.06
N PHE A 95 -5.34 3.05 5.55
CA PHE A 95 -6.75 3.06 5.93
C PHE A 95 -7.57 3.62 4.76
N ASP A 96 -8.51 2.83 4.25
CA ASP A 96 -9.59 3.34 3.41
C ASP A 96 -10.77 3.74 4.30
N ILE A 97 -11.23 4.98 4.13
CA ILE A 97 -12.36 5.55 4.86
C ILE A 97 -13.29 6.31 3.91
N ARG A 98 -14.60 6.04 4.04
CA ARG A 98 -15.62 6.79 3.34
C ARG A 98 -16.01 8.04 4.13
N LEU A 99 -16.25 9.12 3.40
CA LEU A 99 -16.73 10.36 3.97
C LEU A 99 -17.72 11.05 3.03
N LYS A 100 -18.58 11.88 3.64
CA LYS A 100 -19.46 12.80 2.93
C LYS A 100 -18.99 14.22 3.15
N VAL A 101 -18.97 15.01 2.11
CA VAL A 101 -18.66 16.44 2.20
C VAL A 101 -19.86 17.30 1.86
N TYR A 102 -19.92 18.47 2.49
CA TYR A 102 -20.99 19.42 2.32
C TYR A 102 -20.42 20.81 2.11
N GLY A 103 -20.99 21.53 1.14
CA GLY A 103 -20.72 22.95 0.93
C GLY A 103 -21.72 23.83 1.65
N ASP A 104 -21.83 25.07 1.18
CA ASP A 104 -22.77 26.05 1.71
C ASP A 104 -24.22 25.55 1.68
N ASN A 105 -25.01 26.00 2.67
CA ASN A 105 -26.42 25.63 2.84
C ASN A 105 -26.66 24.11 2.89
N ASP A 106 -25.72 23.36 3.46
CA ASP A 106 -25.81 21.91 3.64
C ASP A 106 -25.91 21.09 2.34
N LYS A 107 -25.50 21.67 1.20
CA LYS A 107 -25.47 20.95 -0.08
C LYS A 107 -24.43 19.83 -0.02
N GLU A 108 -24.88 18.58 -0.14
CA GLU A 108 -23.97 17.41 -0.32
C GLU A 108 -23.25 17.57 -1.67
N LEU A 109 -21.91 17.63 -1.64
CA LEU A 109 -21.11 17.84 -2.85
C LEU A 109 -20.76 16.49 -3.49
N ASN A 110 -20.15 15.60 -2.70
CA ASN A 110 -19.78 14.27 -3.13
C ASN A 110 -19.55 13.30 -1.95
N GLY A 111 -19.55 12.01 -2.26
CA GLY A 111 -19.04 10.96 -1.38
C GLY A 111 -17.61 10.61 -1.80
N TYR A 112 -16.64 10.83 -0.93
CA TYR A 112 -15.24 10.49 -1.20
C TYR A 112 -14.81 9.23 -0.45
N SER A 113 -13.88 8.48 -1.05
CA SER A 113 -13.06 7.50 -0.34
C SER A 113 -11.65 8.03 -0.24
N PHE A 114 -11.10 8.01 0.97
CA PHE A 114 -9.76 8.47 1.25
C PHE A 114 -8.89 7.31 1.71
N PHE A 115 -7.72 7.20 1.10
CA PHE A 115 -6.67 6.28 1.48
C PHE A 115 -5.59 7.03 2.26
N ILE A 116 -5.42 6.67 3.53
CA ILE A 116 -4.53 7.32 4.49
C ILE A 116 -3.43 6.34 4.88
N VAL A 117 -2.19 6.67 4.58
CA VAL A 117 -1.03 5.86 4.94
C VAL A 117 -0.48 6.34 6.29
N PRO A 118 -0.45 5.52 7.34
CA PRO A 118 0.17 5.89 8.61
C PRO A 118 1.64 5.45 8.69
N LYS A 119 2.43 6.13 9.52
CA LYS A 119 3.72 5.63 10.00
C LYS A 119 3.60 5.06 11.41
N PRO A 120 4.39 4.02 11.75
CA PRO A 120 5.17 3.18 10.84
C PRO A 120 4.33 2.18 10.03
N ASN A 121 3.09 1.89 10.46
CA ASN A 121 2.18 0.96 9.78
C ASN A 121 0.77 1.03 10.39
N VAL A 122 -0.17 0.31 9.78
CA VAL A 122 -1.58 0.23 10.18
C VAL A 122 -1.83 -0.50 11.51
N GLU A 123 -0.90 -1.32 12.00
CA GLU A 123 -1.07 -2.02 13.29
C GLU A 123 -0.71 -1.10 14.48
N ASN A 124 0.28 -0.24 14.28
CA ASN A 124 0.83 0.65 15.30
C ASN A 124 0.99 2.08 14.78
N PRO A 125 -0.09 2.74 14.33
CA PRO A 125 0.00 4.08 13.74
C PRO A 125 0.34 5.13 14.79
N ILE A 126 1.24 6.06 14.45
CA ILE A 126 1.74 7.14 15.31
C ILE A 126 1.49 8.51 14.67
N SER A 127 1.68 8.61 13.35
CA SER A 127 1.41 9.82 12.56
C SER A 127 0.88 9.45 11.19
N ILE A 128 0.28 10.42 10.51
CA ILE A 128 -0.07 10.29 9.09
C ILE A 128 1.20 10.52 8.26
N ASP A 129 1.42 9.67 7.25
CA ASP A 129 2.43 9.88 6.21
C ASP A 129 1.84 10.64 5.03
N SER A 130 0.74 10.13 4.49
CA SER A 130 0.09 10.67 3.31
C SER A 130 -1.42 10.44 3.36
N ILE A 131 -2.13 11.34 2.66
CA ILE A 131 -3.58 11.31 2.48
C ILE A 131 -3.81 11.41 0.97
N SER A 132 -4.62 10.52 0.42
CA SER A 132 -5.03 10.54 -0.99
C SER A 132 -6.53 10.28 -1.09
N GLY A 133 -7.20 10.96 -2.02
CA GLY A 133 -8.65 10.81 -2.24
C GLY A 133 -8.93 10.41 -3.68
N SER A 134 -9.80 9.42 -3.89
CA SER A 134 -10.33 9.13 -5.22
C SER A 134 -11.45 10.13 -5.56
N ASN A 135 -11.51 10.58 -6.82
CA ASN A 135 -12.46 11.59 -7.32
C ASN A 135 -12.35 12.96 -6.65
N PHE A 136 -11.20 13.27 -6.05
CA PHE A 136 -10.90 14.61 -5.56
C PHE A 136 -10.44 15.49 -6.76
N PRO A 137 -10.91 16.75 -6.89
CA PRO A 137 -10.48 17.65 -7.97
C PRO A 137 -8.98 17.96 -7.94
#